data_AF-A0A8T7H3S0-F1
#
_entry.id   AF-A0A8T7H3S0-F1
#
_cell.length_a   1.000
_cell.length_b   1.000
_cell.length_c   1.000
_cell.angle_alpha   90.00
_cell.angle_beta   90.00
_cell.angle_gamma   90.00
#
_symmetry.space_group_name_H-M   'P 1'
#
loop_
_entity.id
_entity.type
_entity.pdbx_description
1 polymer ?
#
loop_
_entity_poly.entity_id
_entity_poly.type
_entity_poly.pdbx_seq_one_letter_code
_entity_poly.pdbx_strand_id
1 'polypeptide(L)' 'MAQTSEPNKDTCTGNCAGCPSTTKCEDPRNVSAPKGLPPKADISVKHVVLVLSGKGGVGKSTVSANLAY' A
#
# COMPACT_ATOMS: atom_id res chain seq x y z
N MET A 1 43.89 6.43 25.60
CA MET A 1 42.61 5.97 26.19
C MET A 1 41.77 5.42 25.04
N ALA A 2 41.63 4.10 24.93
CA ALA A 2 40.53 3.30 25.49
C ALA A 2 39.19 3.47 24.71
N GLN A 3 38.71 2.34 24.20
CA GLN A 3 37.44 2.08 23.50
C GLN A 3 36.22 2.37 24.40
N THR A 4 35.02 2.60 23.83
CA THR A 4 33.76 1.87 24.14
C THR A 4 32.50 2.44 23.45
N SER A 5 31.74 1.51 22.83
CA SER A 5 30.27 1.41 22.58
C SER A 5 29.53 2.20 21.47
N GLU A 6 29.17 1.44 20.43
CA GLU A 6 27.99 1.48 19.52
C GLU A 6 26.60 1.57 20.24
N PRO A 7 25.42 1.72 19.55
CA PRO A 7 25.19 1.58 18.10
C PRO A 7 24.36 2.69 17.40
N ASN A 8 24.68 2.85 16.12
CA ASN A 8 23.81 3.04 14.96
C ASN A 8 22.32 3.41 15.20
N LYS A 9 21.99 4.68 14.90
CA LYS A 9 20.62 5.13 14.69
C LYS A 9 20.43 5.44 13.20
N ASP A 10 20.31 4.38 12.40
CA ASP A 10 19.93 4.44 10.99
C ASP A 10 18.67 5.29 10.88
N THR A 11 18.82 6.53 10.42
CA THR A 11 17.73 7.46 10.22
C THR A 11 17.03 7.04 8.92
N CYS A 12 16.16 6.03 9.00
CA CYS A 12 15.35 5.61 7.86
C CYS A 12 14.27 6.66 7.60
N THR A 13 14.34 7.34 6.45
CA THR A 13 13.48 8.45 6.00
C THR A 13 12.08 7.97 5.57
N GLY A 14 11.42 7.15 6.40
CA GLY A 14 10.03 6.73 6.24
C GLY A 14 9.73 5.82 5.03
N ASN A 15 10.71 5.53 4.17
CA ASN A 15 10.53 4.67 3.00
C ASN A 15 11.32 3.35 3.17
N CYS A 16 10.72 2.41 3.91
CA CYS A 16 11.36 1.15 4.30
C CYS A 16 11.79 0.24 3.13
N ALA A 17 11.33 0.50 1.91
CA ALA A 17 11.71 -0.25 0.72
C ALA A 17 13.18 -0.06 0.31
N GLY A 18 13.82 1.04 0.73
CA GLY A 18 15.22 1.34 0.41
C GLY A 18 16.21 1.17 1.57
N CYS A 19 15.74 0.81 2.77
CA CYS A 19 16.60 0.70 3.95
C CYS A 19 17.23 -0.71 4.02
N PRO A 20 18.53 -0.84 4.30
CA PRO A 20 19.23 -2.14 4.35
C PRO A 20 18.66 -3.07 5.42
N SER A 21 18.04 -2.51 6.46
CA SER A 21 17.36 -3.23 7.55
C SER A 21 15.91 -3.62 7.20
N THR A 22 15.67 -4.11 5.98
CA THR A 22 14.35 -4.51 5.46
C THR A 22 13.57 -5.45 6.40
N THR A 23 14.26 -6.26 7.20
CA THR A 23 13.64 -7.19 8.15
C THR A 23 13.15 -6.53 9.45
N LYS A 24 13.68 -5.36 9.82
CA LYS A 24 13.35 -4.65 11.07
C LYS A 24 13.17 -3.16 10.83
N CYS A 25 12.26 -2.79 9.93
CA CYS A 25 11.81 -1.40 9.85
C CYS A 25 10.80 -1.14 10.98
N GLU A 26 11.31 -0.96 12.19
CA GLU A 26 10.54 -0.57 13.39
C GLU A 26 10.23 0.95 13.36
N ASP A 27 9.69 1.47 12.24
CA ASP A 27 9.15 2.83 12.21
C ASP A 27 7.71 2.79 12.77
N PRO A 28 7.35 3.60 13.78
CA PRO A 28 5.99 3.67 14.31
C PRO A 28 4.93 4.06 13.26
N ARG A 29 5.33 4.61 12.11
CA ARG A 29 4.46 4.87 10.94
C ARG A 29 4.25 3.63 10.06
N ASN A 30 5.01 2.57 10.26
CA ASN A 30 4.81 1.24 9.68
C ASN A 30 3.98 0.35 10.62
N VAL A 31 3.40 0.90 11.70
CA VAL A 31 2.45 0.18 12.54
C VAL A 31 1.15 0.00 11.74
N SER A 32 1.14 -1.12 11.02
CA SER A 32 -0.04 -1.88 10.66
C SER A 32 -1.09 -1.12 9.86
N ALA A 33 -0.72 -0.61 8.69
CA ALA A 33 -1.65 -0.77 7.58
C ALA A 33 -1.77 -2.29 7.36
N PRO A 34 -2.96 -2.90 7.50
CA PRO A 34 -3.10 -4.34 7.30
C PRO A 34 -2.55 -4.67 5.91
N LYS A 35 -1.53 -5.55 5.87
CA LYS A 35 -0.89 -6.04 4.64
C LYS A 35 -1.83 -6.99 3.91
N GLY A 36 -3.00 -6.49 3.51
CA GLY A 36 -4.07 -7.24 2.90
C GLY A 36 -5.08 -6.30 2.27
N LEU A 37 -5.91 -6.85 1.39
CA LEU A 37 -7.07 -6.10 0.92
C LEU A 37 -7.98 -5.79 2.12
N PRO A 38 -8.65 -4.63 2.13
CA PRO A 38 -9.63 -4.33 3.15
C PRO A 38 -10.66 -5.45 3.24
N PRO A 39 -11.25 -5.70 4.43
CA PRO A 39 -12.29 -6.69 4.57
C PRO A 39 -13.37 -6.43 3.53
N LYS A 40 -13.80 -7.49 2.84
CA LYS A 40 -14.88 -7.38 1.85
C LYS A 40 -16.11 -6.83 2.54
N ALA A 41 -16.64 -5.73 2.02
CA ALA A 41 -17.92 -5.22 2.48
C ALA A 41 -19.00 -6.27 2.23
N ASP A 42 -19.91 -6.42 3.19
CA ASP A 42 -21.09 -7.25 3.00
C ASP A 42 -22.06 -6.50 2.08
N ILE A 43 -22.10 -6.93 0.82
CA ILE A 43 -22.95 -6.35 -0.22
C ILE A 43 -23.78 -7.48 -0.81
N SER A 44 -25.11 -7.31 -0.81
CA SER A 44 -26.07 -8.28 -1.36
C SER A 44 -26.08 -8.25 -2.90
N VAL A 45 -24.94 -8.58 -3.52
CA VAL A 45 -24.75 -8.68 -4.96
C VAL A 45 -23.93 -9.92 -5.31
N LYS A 46 -24.26 -10.58 -6.42
CA LYS A 46 -23.57 -11.81 -6.84
C LYS A 46 -22.17 -11.55 -7.40
N HIS A 47 -21.98 -10.43 -8.09
CA HIS A 47 -20.73 -10.09 -8.79
C HIS A 47 -20.36 -8.63 -8.58
N VAL A 48 -19.06 -8.38 -8.41
CA VAL A 48 -18.47 -7.04 -8.34
C VAL A 48 -17.44 -6.94 -9.47
N VAL A 49 -17.66 -6.00 -10.40
CA VAL A 49 -16.80 -5.80 -11.58
C VAL A 49 -16.10 -4.46 -11.46
N LEU A 50 -14.78 -4.47 -11.65
CA LEU A 50 -13.94 -3.28 -11.60
C LEU A 50 -13.54 -2.87 -13.01
N VAL A 51 -13.98 -1.68 -13.45
CA VAL A 51 -13.57 -1.06 -14.72
C VAL A 51 -12.48 -0.03 -14.42
N LEU A 52 -11.27 -0.22 -14.98
CA LEU A 52 -10.10 0.63 -14.75
C LEU A 52 -9.52 1.18 -16.05
N SER A 53 -8.78 2.28 -15.94
CA SER A 53 -7.96 2.81 -17.02
C SER A 53 -6.88 3.74 -16.49
N GLY A 54 -5.74 3.79 -17.19
CA GLY A 54 -4.55 4.53 -16.78
C GLY A 54 -4.48 6.00 -17.21
N LYS A 55 -5.31 6.47 -18.15
CA LYS A 55 -5.31 7.87 -18.64
C LYS A 55 -6.73 8.47 -18.59
N GLY A 56 -6.81 9.81 -18.56
CA GLY A 56 -8.09 10.52 -18.69
C GLY A 56 -8.67 10.39 -20.11
N GLY A 57 -10.00 10.40 -20.24
CA GLY A 57 -10.67 10.46 -21.56
C GLY A 57 -10.80 9.15 -22.33
N VAL A 58 -10.28 8.03 -21.83
CA VAL A 58 -10.37 6.69 -22.47
C VAL A 58 -11.77 6.05 -22.53
N GLY A 59 -12.79 6.72 -21.99
CA GLY A 59 -14.16 6.18 -21.95
C GLY A 59 -14.45 5.19 -20.81
N LYS A 60 -13.69 5.20 -19.70
CA LYS A 60 -13.94 4.31 -18.53
C LYS A 60 -15.41 4.37 -18.06
N SER A 61 -15.97 5.58 -17.92
CA SER A 61 -17.37 5.78 -17.54
C SER A 61 -18.36 5.35 -18.63
N THR A 62 -18.03 5.58 -19.90
CA THR A 62 -18.85 5.17 -21.04
C THR A 62 -18.98 3.65 -21.11
N VAL A 63 -17.87 2.92 -20.93
CA VAL A 63 -17.88 1.46 -20.88
C VAL A 63 -18.66 0.96 -19.66
N SER A 64 -18.46 1.56 -18.48
CA SER A 64 -19.23 1.19 -17.29
C SER A 64 -20.74 1.35 -17.48
N ALA A 65 -21.19 2.43 -18.12
CA ALA A 65 -22.61 2.67 -18.38
C ALA A 65 -23.19 1.65 -19.38
N ASN A 66 -22.48 1.37 -20.47
CA ASN A 66 -22.94 0.41 -21.48
C ASN A 66 -22.87 -1.04 -21.00
N LEU A 67 -21.96 -1.37 -20.08
CA LEU A 67 -21.87 -2.69 -19.46
C LEU A 67 -23.00 -2.92 -18.43
N ALA A 68 -23.54 -1.85 -17.86
CA ALA A 68 -24.63 -1.90 -16.89
C ALA A 68 -26.02 -1.88 -17.54
N TYR A 69 -26.10 -1.65 -18.85
CA TYR A 69 -27.32 -1.74 -19.65
C TYR A 69 -27.58 -3.18 -20.07
#